data_AF-A0A2E4VAZ4-F1
#
_entry.id   AF-A0A2E4VAZ4-F1
#
_cell.length_a   1.000
_cell.length_b   1.000
_cell.length_c   1.000
_cell.angle_alpha   90.00
_cell.angle_beta   90.00
_cell.angle_gamma   90.00
#
_symmetry.space_group_name_H-M   'P 1'
#
loop_
_entity.id
_entity.type
_entity.pdbx_description
1 polymer ?
#
loop_
_entity_poly.entity_id
_entity_poly.type
_entity_poly.pdbx_seq_one_letter_code
_entity_poly.pdbx_strand_id
1 'polypeptide(L)'
;MTFYKKHAPNFRNHSRERSDMSFLEGMKLLDKESEVPEREWIREIEKIKKFGLEPAESIEDKSDISCFQRGELPHWSGINTMIKSTFLEDIRKVGQYDVAFVGVPFDIGTTYRTGTRFGPEAMRRISSLYGTYNFDMGIDLRESLICCDVGDIFCPANITKSHDQISKGITHILSANTMPMIMGGDHSIGYPCVRGIAECVEGNVGIIHLDRHIDTQEKDMDEIMHTCPWFHATNVPNCPPVNLVQLGIGGWQVPRSGIRTGKSRGSTVLTIDDIENLGIEKTTEIALEVAWKNANAVYLSFDIDSIDCGFAPGTGWPESGGFLPREALAILKGVAKEGVVAMEVVEVSPPYDISDITSLLGVRAMVDVLATMVKYNRIGGKIKNFSDN
;
A
#
# COMPACT_ATOMS: atom_id res chain seq x y z
N MET A 1 53.79 -18.77 -14.93
CA MET A 1 52.55 -18.02 -15.29
C MET A 1 51.71 -17.85 -14.04
N THR A 2 51.36 -16.62 -13.67
CA THR A 2 50.53 -16.32 -12.48
C THR A 2 49.11 -16.86 -12.65
N PHE A 3 48.44 -17.24 -11.55
CA PHE A 3 47.02 -17.66 -11.54
C PHE A 3 46.11 -16.71 -12.36
N TYR A 4 46.36 -15.40 -12.26
CA TYR A 4 45.65 -14.36 -13.01
C TYR A 4 45.79 -14.45 -14.55
N LYS A 5 46.95 -14.88 -15.06
CA LYS A 5 47.17 -15.08 -16.51
C LYS A 5 46.47 -16.33 -17.07
N LYS A 6 45.96 -17.21 -16.20
CA LYS A 6 45.10 -18.33 -16.57
C LYS A 6 43.60 -17.97 -16.53
N HIS A 7 43.23 -16.76 -16.12
CA HIS A 7 41.85 -16.30 -16.14
C HIS A 7 41.50 -15.52 -17.42
N ALA A 8 40.23 -15.10 -17.51
CA ALA A 8 39.50 -14.28 -18.50
C ALA A 8 40.24 -13.60 -19.69
N PRO A 9 41.40 -12.91 -19.56
CA PRO A 9 42.10 -12.30 -20.69
C PRO A 9 42.28 -13.19 -21.93
N ASN A 10 42.44 -14.50 -21.76
CA ASN A 10 42.66 -15.43 -22.89
C ASN A 10 41.41 -16.18 -23.37
N PHE A 11 40.27 -16.08 -22.67
CA PHE A 11 39.06 -16.87 -22.97
C PHE A 11 37.84 -16.04 -23.37
N ARG A 12 37.82 -14.74 -23.03
CA ARG A 12 36.77 -13.81 -23.44
C ARG A 12 37.32 -12.93 -24.55
N ASN A 13 36.60 -12.79 -25.66
CA ASN A 13 36.93 -11.79 -26.68
C ASN A 13 36.59 -10.39 -26.14
N HIS A 14 37.60 -9.65 -25.70
CA HIS A 14 37.47 -8.31 -25.13
C HIS A 14 37.27 -7.20 -26.20
N SER A 15 37.44 -7.52 -27.48
CA SER A 15 37.16 -6.61 -28.61
C SER A 15 35.82 -6.86 -29.28
N ARG A 16 34.95 -7.72 -28.71
CA ARG A 16 33.59 -7.92 -29.20
C ARG A 16 32.79 -6.62 -29.02
N GLU A 17 32.15 -6.15 -30.09
CA GLU A 17 31.17 -5.06 -30.00
C GLU A 17 30.08 -5.42 -28.99
N ARG A 18 29.73 -4.45 -28.12
CA ARG A 18 28.65 -4.66 -27.16
C ARG A 18 27.34 -4.82 -27.93
N SER A 19 26.53 -5.78 -27.51
CA SER A 19 25.16 -5.91 -28.02
C SER A 19 24.39 -4.62 -27.75
N ASP A 20 23.47 -4.25 -28.65
CA ASP A 20 22.49 -3.20 -28.37
C ASP A 20 21.61 -3.65 -27.20
N MET A 21 21.54 -2.81 -26.16
CA MET A 21 20.78 -3.04 -24.93
C MET A 21 19.60 -2.08 -24.77
N SER A 22 19.32 -1.23 -25.77
CA SER A 22 18.23 -0.24 -25.74
C SER A 22 16.84 -0.86 -25.55
N PHE A 23 16.67 -2.14 -25.88
CA PHE A 23 15.41 -2.86 -25.68
C PHE A 23 15.11 -3.17 -24.21
N LEU A 24 16.13 -3.18 -23.33
CA LEU A 24 15.98 -3.47 -21.91
C LEU A 24 15.26 -2.31 -21.21
N GLU A 25 14.26 -2.64 -20.39
CA GLU A 25 13.46 -1.62 -19.69
C GLU A 25 14.32 -0.72 -18.79
N GLY A 26 15.30 -1.30 -18.08
CA GLY A 26 16.22 -0.52 -17.26
C GLY A 26 17.02 0.51 -18.05
N MET A 27 17.38 0.23 -19.31
CA MET A 27 18.09 1.22 -20.16
C MET A 27 17.15 2.34 -20.58
N LYS A 28 15.91 2.02 -20.95
CA LYS A 28 14.89 3.03 -21.27
C LYS A 28 14.57 3.93 -20.09
N LEU A 29 14.54 3.37 -18.87
CA LEU A 29 14.27 4.11 -17.64
C LEU A 29 15.43 5.02 -17.24
N LEU A 30 16.68 4.66 -17.58
CA LEU A 30 17.82 5.57 -17.44
C LEU A 30 17.66 6.80 -18.34
N ASP A 31 17.26 6.61 -19.60
CA ASP A 31 17.05 7.74 -20.52
C ASP A 31 15.86 8.60 -20.09
N LYS A 32 14.80 7.96 -19.58
CA LYS A 32 13.58 8.62 -19.11
C LYS A 32 13.76 9.46 -17.85
N GLU A 33 14.79 9.22 -17.04
CA GLU A 33 15.04 9.98 -15.82
C GLU A 33 15.08 11.49 -16.11
N SER A 34 15.73 11.89 -17.20
CA SER A 34 15.82 13.29 -17.63
C SER A 34 14.49 13.94 -18.06
N GLU A 35 13.45 13.13 -18.25
CA GLU A 35 12.09 13.60 -18.57
C GLU A 35 11.25 13.87 -17.31
N VAL A 36 11.67 13.35 -16.15
CA VAL A 36 10.98 13.57 -14.88
C VAL A 36 11.28 15.00 -14.40
N PRO A 37 10.25 15.85 -14.18
CA PRO A 37 10.48 17.21 -13.70
C PRO A 37 11.07 17.22 -12.29
N GLU A 38 11.74 18.30 -11.90
CA GLU A 38 12.20 18.54 -10.51
C GLU A 38 11.48 19.74 -9.86
N ARG A 39 10.26 20.05 -10.29
CA ARG A 39 9.58 21.30 -9.92
C ARG A 39 9.20 21.34 -8.46
N GLU A 40 8.61 20.26 -7.96
CA GLU A 40 8.21 20.14 -6.56
C GLU A 40 9.42 19.89 -5.67
N TRP A 41 10.46 19.23 -6.17
CA TRP A 41 11.74 19.12 -5.46
C TRP A 41 12.37 20.49 -5.18
N ILE A 42 12.48 21.34 -6.21
CA ILE A 42 13.01 22.70 -6.07
C ILE A 42 12.16 23.50 -5.08
N ARG A 43 10.82 23.38 -5.14
CA ARG A 43 9.92 24.04 -4.18
C ARG A 43 10.11 23.54 -2.75
N GLU A 44 10.40 22.25 -2.55
CA GLU A 44 10.71 21.69 -1.23
C GLU A 44 11.99 22.34 -0.69
N ILE A 45 13.06 22.41 -1.48
CA ILE A 45 14.31 23.10 -1.11
C ILE A 45 14.07 24.56 -0.75
N GLU A 46 13.28 25.29 -1.55
CA GLU A 46 12.92 26.68 -1.26
C GLU A 46 12.20 26.82 0.09
N LYS A 47 11.25 25.91 0.40
CA LYS A 47 10.56 25.87 1.69
C LYS A 47 11.51 25.56 2.84
N ILE A 48 12.41 24.57 2.68
CA ILE A 48 13.43 24.21 3.66
C ILE A 48 14.25 25.45 4.03
N LYS A 49 14.75 26.19 3.03
CA LYS A 49 15.54 27.41 3.25
C LYS A 49 14.71 28.56 3.83
N LYS A 50 13.48 28.77 3.36
CA LYS A 50 12.61 29.87 3.81
C LYS A 50 12.20 29.74 5.27
N PHE A 51 11.87 28.54 5.73
CA PHE A 51 11.41 28.29 7.10
C PHE A 51 12.52 27.78 8.03
N GLY A 52 13.68 27.41 7.47
CA GLY A 52 14.85 26.92 8.19
C GLY A 52 15.74 28.02 8.75
N LEU A 53 16.62 27.63 9.66
CA LEU A 53 17.79 28.43 10.04
C LEU A 53 18.95 28.09 9.10
N GLU A 54 19.76 29.07 8.71
CA GLU A 54 20.91 28.85 7.84
C GLU A 54 21.87 27.76 8.40
N PRO A 55 22.39 26.85 7.57
CA PRO A 55 23.40 25.88 8.01
C PRO A 55 24.68 26.55 8.54
N ALA A 56 25.32 25.91 9.52
CA ALA A 56 26.58 26.40 10.12
C ALA A 56 27.66 26.69 9.07
N GLU A 57 28.55 27.65 9.37
CA GLU A 57 29.64 28.07 8.47
C GLU A 57 30.59 26.92 8.08
N SER A 58 30.73 25.90 8.93
CA SER A 58 31.57 24.74 8.67
C SER A 58 31.01 23.76 7.63
N ILE A 59 29.78 23.96 7.15
CA ILE A 59 29.15 23.12 6.14
C ILE A 59 29.43 23.70 4.75
N GLU A 60 30.11 22.93 3.90
CA GLU A 60 30.51 23.36 2.55
C GLU A 60 29.33 23.39 1.57
N ASP A 61 28.54 22.31 1.49
CA ASP A 61 27.34 22.25 0.64
C ASP A 61 26.08 22.58 1.44
N LYS A 62 25.44 23.69 1.07
CA LYS A 62 24.20 24.20 1.68
C LYS A 62 23.06 24.28 0.65
N SER A 63 23.19 23.57 -0.48
CA SER A 63 22.33 23.73 -1.64
C SER A 63 20.89 23.27 -1.38
N ASP A 64 20.67 22.30 -0.51
CA ASP A 64 19.39 21.62 -0.30
C ASP A 64 18.99 21.46 1.19
N ILE A 65 19.79 21.98 2.13
CA ILE A 65 19.57 21.80 3.57
C ILE A 65 19.33 23.10 4.35
N SER A 66 18.80 22.96 5.57
CA SER A 66 18.81 23.96 6.64
C SER A 66 19.37 23.37 7.93
N CYS A 67 19.76 24.22 8.90
CA CYS A 67 20.29 23.77 10.20
C CYS A 67 19.32 22.87 10.98
N PHE A 68 18.01 23.09 10.85
CA PHE A 68 16.98 22.17 11.31
C PHE A 68 16.43 21.41 10.11
N GLN A 69 16.28 20.08 10.20
CA GLN A 69 15.66 19.32 9.13
C GLN A 69 14.19 19.71 8.94
N ARG A 70 13.80 19.92 7.68
CA ARG A 70 12.42 20.29 7.30
C ARG A 70 11.88 19.57 6.06
N GLY A 71 12.70 18.78 5.39
CA GLY A 71 12.29 17.98 4.23
C GLY A 71 12.60 16.50 4.43
N GLU A 72 12.64 15.76 3.31
CA GLU A 72 12.84 14.31 3.35
C GLU A 72 14.23 13.89 3.87
N LEU A 73 15.26 14.72 3.65
CA LEU A 73 16.65 14.39 4.00
C LEU A 73 17.14 15.09 5.28
N PRO A 74 18.02 14.43 6.06
CA PRO A 74 18.38 13.02 5.93
C PRO A 74 17.23 12.10 6.40
N HIS A 75 17.13 10.92 5.79
CA HIS A 75 16.03 9.96 6.00
C HIS A 75 15.76 9.58 7.47
N TRP A 76 16.79 9.54 8.32
CA TRP A 76 16.67 9.09 9.70
C TRP A 76 16.16 10.14 10.71
N SER A 77 15.89 11.38 10.28
CA SER A 77 15.41 12.44 11.18
C SER A 77 14.21 13.20 10.61
N GLY A 78 13.75 14.25 11.31
CA GLY A 78 12.54 15.00 10.95
C GLY A 78 11.26 14.34 11.50
N ILE A 79 10.11 14.88 11.10
CA ILE A 79 8.80 14.35 11.50
C ILE A 79 8.51 13.08 10.67
N ASN A 80 8.10 12.01 11.33
CA ASN A 80 7.85 10.71 10.70
C ASN A 80 6.39 10.58 10.27
N THR A 81 6.03 11.29 9.20
CA THR A 81 4.82 11.04 8.41
C THR A 81 5.09 10.02 7.30
N MET A 82 4.04 9.44 6.75
CA MET A 82 4.14 8.49 5.64
C MET A 82 4.84 9.13 4.44
N ILE A 83 5.94 8.50 3.99
CA ILE A 83 6.85 8.96 2.92
C ILE A 83 7.29 10.43 3.07
N LYS A 84 7.40 10.93 4.31
CA LYS A 84 7.69 12.35 4.64
C LYS A 84 6.69 13.34 4.03
N SER A 85 5.47 12.89 3.76
CA SER A 85 4.37 13.75 3.30
C SER A 85 4.04 14.84 4.31
N THR A 86 3.45 15.94 3.87
CA THR A 86 3.01 17.00 4.80
C THR A 86 1.95 16.47 5.76
N PHE A 87 2.13 16.69 7.06
CA PHE A 87 1.08 16.43 8.05
C PHE A 87 -0.04 17.47 7.87
N LEU A 88 -1.27 17.01 7.65
CA LEU A 88 -2.42 17.88 7.49
C LEU A 88 -3.03 18.19 8.86
N GLU A 89 -2.73 19.38 9.39
CA GLU A 89 -3.27 19.83 10.68
C GLU A 89 -4.80 20.02 10.68
N ASP A 90 -5.37 20.57 9.59
CA ASP A 90 -6.81 20.80 9.46
C ASP A 90 -7.43 19.78 8.50
N ILE A 91 -7.98 18.70 9.06
CA ILE A 91 -8.64 17.60 8.32
C ILE A 91 -9.77 18.06 7.39
N ARG A 92 -10.35 19.26 7.59
CA ARG A 92 -11.40 19.80 6.71
C ARG A 92 -10.84 20.25 5.36
N LYS A 93 -9.52 20.37 5.22
CA LYS A 93 -8.83 20.74 3.98
C LYS A 93 -8.34 19.54 3.18
N VAL A 94 -8.68 18.30 3.58
CA VAL A 94 -8.19 17.07 2.91
C VAL A 94 -8.53 17.01 1.42
N GLY A 95 -9.60 17.68 0.99
CA GLY A 95 -9.99 17.80 -0.42
C GLY A 95 -8.97 18.52 -1.32
N GLN A 96 -7.94 19.18 -0.75
CA GLN A 96 -6.83 19.80 -1.50
C GLN A 96 -5.78 18.78 -1.98
N TYR A 97 -5.83 17.54 -1.49
CA TYR A 97 -4.82 16.50 -1.73
C TYR A 97 -5.35 15.41 -2.65
N ASP A 98 -4.52 14.82 -3.49
CA ASP A 98 -4.90 13.67 -4.32
C ASP A 98 -5.03 12.41 -3.45
N VAL A 99 -4.13 12.26 -2.47
CA VAL A 99 -4.01 11.11 -1.59
C VAL A 99 -3.91 11.54 -0.13
N ALA A 100 -4.61 10.84 0.75
CA ALA A 100 -4.47 10.95 2.19
C ALA A 100 -4.02 9.62 2.79
N PHE A 101 -2.82 9.58 3.35
CA PHE A 101 -2.37 8.48 4.20
C PHE A 101 -3.05 8.61 5.57
N VAL A 102 -3.71 7.55 6.01
CA VAL A 102 -4.44 7.50 7.29
C VAL A 102 -4.12 6.22 8.04
N GLY A 103 -3.81 6.33 9.32
CA GLY A 103 -3.61 5.16 10.18
C GLY A 103 -4.88 4.74 10.92
N VAL A 104 -5.05 3.45 11.11
CA VAL A 104 -6.13 2.84 11.90
C VAL A 104 -5.49 1.90 12.94
N PRO A 105 -4.94 2.44 14.04
CA PRO A 105 -4.22 1.67 15.04
C PRO A 105 -5.17 0.84 15.93
N PHE A 106 -5.62 -0.31 15.44
CA PHE A 106 -6.66 -1.14 16.05
C PHE A 106 -6.31 -2.63 16.00
N ASP A 107 -6.40 -3.35 17.11
CA ASP A 107 -6.17 -4.81 17.13
C ASP A 107 -7.10 -5.58 18.11
N ILE A 108 -8.24 -4.99 18.48
CA ILE A 108 -9.20 -5.60 19.43
C ILE A 108 -9.95 -6.77 18.79
N GLY A 109 -9.97 -6.85 17.46
CA GLY A 109 -10.56 -7.93 16.69
C GLY A 109 -9.65 -9.14 16.52
N THR A 110 -8.39 -9.08 16.96
CA THR A 110 -7.44 -10.21 16.87
C THR A 110 -7.85 -11.38 17.77
N THR A 111 -7.65 -12.61 17.28
CA THR A 111 -7.99 -13.85 17.99
C THR A 111 -6.77 -14.62 18.51
N TYR A 112 -5.55 -14.27 18.07
CA TYR A 112 -4.30 -14.91 18.49
C TYR A 112 -3.27 -13.89 18.97
N ARG A 113 -2.34 -13.45 18.11
CA ARG A 113 -1.30 -12.48 18.49
C ARG A 113 -1.81 -11.05 18.25
N THR A 114 -1.67 -10.21 19.26
CA THR A 114 -1.91 -8.76 19.19
C THR A 114 -0.65 -8.02 18.75
N GLY A 115 -0.76 -6.71 18.48
CA GLY A 115 0.38 -5.86 18.14
C GLY A 115 0.17 -5.01 16.90
N THR A 116 -0.83 -5.31 16.09
CA THR A 116 -1.11 -4.61 14.82
C THR A 116 -1.61 -3.18 15.02
N ARG A 117 -2.05 -2.82 16.23
CA ARG A 117 -2.29 -1.42 16.61
C ARG A 117 -1.05 -0.51 16.44
N PHE A 118 0.15 -1.07 16.42
CA PHE A 118 1.40 -0.33 16.18
C PHE A 118 1.83 -0.34 14.70
N GLY A 119 1.12 -1.06 13.83
CA GLY A 119 1.38 -1.16 12.40
C GLY A 119 1.50 0.21 11.71
N PRO A 120 0.55 1.14 11.87
CA PRO A 120 0.61 2.44 11.21
C PRO A 120 1.84 3.26 11.59
N GLU A 121 2.24 3.22 12.86
CA GLU A 121 3.45 3.90 13.33
C GLU A 121 4.72 3.29 12.71
N ALA A 122 4.82 1.97 12.69
CA ALA A 122 5.99 1.28 12.11
C ALA A 122 6.11 1.52 10.61
N MET A 123 4.99 1.49 9.87
CA MET A 123 4.96 1.82 8.46
C MET A 123 5.41 3.27 8.20
N ARG A 124 4.91 4.25 8.97
CA ARG A 124 5.42 5.64 8.87
C ARG A 124 6.92 5.72 9.15
N ARG A 125 7.39 5.08 10.22
CA ARG A 125 8.81 5.08 10.59
C ARG A 125 9.68 4.55 9.46
N ILE A 126 9.40 3.35 8.95
CA ILE A 126 10.23 2.72 7.92
C ILE A 126 10.06 3.36 6.54
N SER A 127 8.92 4.01 6.27
CA SER A 127 8.70 4.75 5.02
C SER A 127 9.69 5.89 4.81
N SER A 128 10.30 6.39 5.89
CA SER A 128 11.36 7.40 5.81
C SER A 128 12.60 6.93 5.05
N LEU A 129 12.78 5.61 4.88
CA LEU A 129 13.85 5.03 4.04
C LEU A 129 13.65 5.32 2.55
N TYR A 130 12.41 5.55 2.11
CA TYR A 130 12.10 5.85 0.72
C TYR A 130 12.24 7.35 0.43
N GLY A 131 12.77 7.66 -0.76
CA GLY A 131 12.40 8.88 -1.47
C GLY A 131 11.11 8.67 -2.27
N THR A 132 10.71 9.65 -3.09
CA THR A 132 9.46 9.58 -3.86
C THR A 132 9.61 9.04 -5.29
N TYR A 133 10.84 8.89 -5.78
CA TYR A 133 11.14 8.38 -7.11
C TYR A 133 11.27 6.85 -7.17
N ASN A 134 10.54 6.23 -8.10
CA ASN A 134 10.65 4.82 -8.42
C ASN A 134 11.32 4.64 -9.79
N PHE A 135 12.55 4.14 -9.79
CA PHE A 135 13.32 3.89 -11.01
C PHE A 135 12.65 2.85 -11.93
N ASP A 136 12.16 1.72 -11.38
CA ASP A 136 11.54 0.63 -12.14
C ASP A 136 10.29 1.07 -12.95
N MET A 137 9.67 2.19 -12.56
CA MET A 137 8.50 2.74 -13.22
C MET A 137 8.78 4.07 -13.94
N GLY A 138 9.87 4.77 -13.58
CA GLY A 138 10.19 6.11 -14.04
C GLY A 138 9.11 7.11 -13.63
N ILE A 139 8.72 7.06 -12.35
CA ILE A 139 7.66 7.89 -11.74
C ILE A 139 8.20 8.48 -10.45
N ASP A 140 8.07 9.79 -10.29
CA ASP A 140 8.23 10.48 -9.01
C ASP A 140 6.85 10.87 -8.47
N LEU A 141 6.48 10.33 -7.30
CA LEU A 141 5.22 10.64 -6.64
C LEU A 141 5.13 12.11 -6.23
N ARG A 142 6.25 12.74 -5.83
CA ARG A 142 6.29 14.16 -5.45
C ARG A 142 5.88 15.06 -6.62
N GLU A 143 6.33 14.71 -7.82
CA GLU A 143 6.07 15.48 -9.04
C GLU A 143 4.72 15.13 -9.68
N SER A 144 4.07 14.08 -9.19
CA SER A 144 2.84 13.53 -9.80
C SER A 144 1.59 13.73 -8.94
N LEU A 145 1.72 13.73 -7.62
CA LEU A 145 0.60 13.79 -6.66
C LEU A 145 0.86 14.79 -5.54
N ILE A 146 -0.22 15.34 -4.99
CA ILE A 146 -0.20 16.00 -3.70
C ILE A 146 -0.67 15.02 -2.63
N CYS A 147 0.25 14.58 -1.79
CA CYS A 147 -0.04 13.67 -0.70
C CYS A 147 -0.03 14.40 0.65
N CYS A 148 -0.92 14.00 1.56
CA CYS A 148 -0.82 14.33 2.97
C CYS A 148 -0.86 13.10 3.85
N ASP A 149 -0.29 13.21 5.05
CA ASP A 149 -0.59 12.32 6.17
C ASP A 149 -1.60 13.01 7.08
N VAL A 150 -2.73 12.37 7.36
CA VAL A 150 -3.78 12.95 8.20
C VAL A 150 -3.73 12.44 9.65
N GLY A 151 -2.68 11.71 10.00
CA GLY A 151 -2.57 11.04 11.29
C GLY A 151 -3.49 9.82 11.37
N ASP A 152 -4.04 9.59 12.55
CA ASP A 152 -4.76 8.35 12.86
C ASP A 152 -6.24 8.60 13.16
N ILE A 153 -7.08 7.65 12.75
CA ILE A 153 -8.46 7.57 13.25
C ILE A 153 -8.40 7.09 14.70
N PHE A 154 -8.92 7.91 15.61
CA PHE A 154 -8.96 7.56 17.03
C PHE A 154 -9.89 6.36 17.27
N CYS A 155 -9.30 5.24 17.67
CA CYS A 155 -10.00 4.00 17.98
C CYS A 155 -10.05 3.77 19.50
N PRO A 156 -11.20 4.00 20.18
CA PRO A 156 -11.33 3.67 21.59
C PRO A 156 -11.21 2.16 21.84
N ALA A 157 -11.06 1.76 23.11
CA ALA A 157 -11.07 0.36 23.54
C ALA A 157 -12.48 -0.28 23.48
N ASN A 158 -13.17 -0.16 22.35
CA ASN A 158 -14.48 -0.71 22.06
C ASN A 158 -14.63 -0.88 20.54
N ILE A 159 -14.77 -2.13 20.10
CA ILE A 159 -14.77 -2.49 18.68
C ILE A 159 -15.87 -1.79 17.88
N THR A 160 -17.11 -1.78 18.37
CA THR A 160 -18.24 -1.13 17.66
C THR A 160 -18.03 0.37 17.48
N LYS A 161 -17.64 1.07 18.56
CA LYS A 161 -17.39 2.52 18.50
C LYS A 161 -16.19 2.86 17.62
N SER A 162 -15.17 2.02 17.61
CA SER A 162 -14.02 2.17 16.72
C SER A 162 -14.44 1.97 15.26
N HIS A 163 -15.22 0.93 14.95
CA HIS A 163 -15.74 0.71 13.59
C HIS A 163 -16.59 1.89 13.11
N ASP A 164 -17.41 2.50 13.97
CA ASP A 164 -18.19 3.69 13.61
C ASP A 164 -17.30 4.91 13.34
N GLN A 165 -16.21 5.09 14.10
CA GLN A 165 -15.23 6.14 13.82
C GLN A 165 -14.45 5.90 12.53
N ILE A 166 -14.07 4.65 12.26
CA ILE A 166 -13.36 4.26 11.03
C ILE A 166 -14.23 4.60 9.83
N SER A 167 -15.48 4.13 9.78
CA SER A 167 -16.39 4.45 8.67
C SER A 167 -16.54 5.95 8.47
N LYS A 168 -16.76 6.71 9.56
CA LYS A 168 -16.88 8.17 9.49
C LYS A 168 -15.62 8.85 8.92
N GLY A 169 -14.44 8.42 9.35
CA GLY A 169 -13.16 8.98 8.89
C GLY A 169 -12.91 8.69 7.41
N ILE A 170 -13.15 7.45 6.98
CA ILE A 170 -13.01 7.03 5.59
C ILE A 170 -14.02 7.76 4.68
N THR A 171 -15.29 7.85 5.09
CA THR A 171 -16.31 8.65 4.36
C THR A 171 -15.87 10.11 4.23
N HIS A 172 -15.35 10.73 5.30
CA HIS A 172 -14.90 12.13 5.27
C HIS A 172 -13.77 12.37 4.26
N ILE A 173 -12.78 11.48 4.21
CA ILE A 173 -11.66 11.59 3.27
C ILE A 173 -12.14 11.39 1.83
N LEU A 174 -12.87 10.31 1.57
CA LEU A 174 -13.25 9.93 0.22
C LEU A 174 -14.29 10.90 -0.40
N SER A 175 -15.28 11.34 0.39
CA SER A 175 -16.28 12.32 -0.07
C SER A 175 -15.70 13.71 -0.38
N ALA A 176 -14.50 14.01 0.11
CA ALA A 176 -13.74 15.20 -0.28
C ALA A 176 -12.97 15.04 -1.61
N ASN A 177 -13.22 13.94 -2.34
CA ASN A 177 -12.52 13.53 -3.57
C ASN A 177 -11.02 13.31 -3.35
N THR A 178 -10.64 12.72 -2.21
CA THR A 178 -9.26 12.37 -1.89
C THR A 178 -9.18 10.88 -1.63
N MET A 179 -8.22 10.19 -2.25
CA MET A 179 -8.08 8.74 -2.10
C MET A 179 -7.50 8.40 -0.71
N PRO A 180 -8.18 7.62 0.14
CA PRO A 180 -7.60 7.13 1.38
C PRO A 180 -6.66 5.96 1.10
N MET A 181 -5.44 6.08 1.63
CA MET A 181 -4.43 5.03 1.69
C MET A 181 -4.27 4.61 3.15
N ILE A 182 -4.86 3.47 3.50
CA ILE A 182 -5.14 3.09 4.88
C ILE A 182 -4.02 2.18 5.39
N MET A 183 -3.33 2.64 6.43
CA MET A 183 -2.39 1.82 7.20
C MET A 183 -3.18 1.21 8.35
N GLY A 184 -3.40 -0.08 8.28
CA GLY A 184 -4.31 -0.78 9.17
C GLY A 184 -3.69 -1.23 10.48
N GLY A 185 -4.57 -1.76 11.31
CA GLY A 185 -4.24 -2.72 12.34
C GLY A 185 -4.76 -4.10 11.89
N ASP A 186 -5.50 -4.81 12.74
CA ASP A 186 -6.07 -6.11 12.37
C ASP A 186 -7.11 -6.01 11.25
N HIS A 187 -7.42 -7.13 10.59
CA HIS A 187 -8.29 -7.15 9.41
C HIS A 187 -9.78 -6.90 9.72
N SER A 188 -10.19 -6.78 10.99
CA SER A 188 -11.60 -6.45 11.30
C SER A 188 -11.99 -5.07 10.77
N ILE A 189 -11.00 -4.19 10.55
CA ILE A 189 -11.20 -2.84 10.01
C ILE A 189 -11.67 -2.85 8.55
N GLY A 190 -11.48 -3.95 7.81
CA GLY A 190 -11.95 -4.05 6.43
C GLY A 190 -13.45 -3.82 6.30
N TYR A 191 -14.23 -4.27 7.29
CA TYR A 191 -15.68 -4.01 7.33
C TYR A 191 -16.02 -2.51 7.43
N PRO A 192 -15.59 -1.77 8.48
CA PRO A 192 -15.90 -0.35 8.57
C PRO A 192 -15.24 0.50 7.46
N CYS A 193 -14.10 0.09 6.89
CA CYS A 193 -13.52 0.73 5.71
C CYS A 193 -14.46 0.63 4.50
N VAL A 194 -14.90 -0.58 4.15
CA VAL A 194 -15.88 -0.82 3.06
C VAL A 194 -17.18 -0.06 3.32
N ARG A 195 -17.68 -0.07 4.57
CA ARG A 195 -18.90 0.66 4.94
C ARG A 195 -18.78 2.16 4.65
N GLY A 196 -17.63 2.79 4.93
CA GLY A 196 -17.43 4.21 4.62
C GLY A 196 -17.24 4.49 3.11
N ILE A 197 -16.55 3.60 2.40
CA ILE A 197 -16.36 3.69 0.94
C ILE A 197 -17.71 3.59 0.22
N ALA A 198 -18.53 2.63 0.62
CA ALA A 198 -19.84 2.35 0.06
C ALA A 198 -20.80 3.55 0.10
N GLU A 199 -20.70 4.40 1.12
CA GLU A 199 -21.49 5.64 1.24
C GLU A 199 -21.12 6.70 0.18
N CYS A 200 -19.90 6.64 -0.36
CA CYS A 200 -19.37 7.61 -1.31
C CYS A 200 -19.50 7.17 -2.77
N VAL A 201 -19.88 5.91 -3.02
CA VAL A 201 -19.91 5.31 -4.36
C VAL A 201 -21.35 5.05 -4.79
N GLU A 202 -21.73 5.62 -5.93
CA GLU A 202 -22.95 5.21 -6.62
C GLU A 202 -22.74 3.86 -7.30
N GLY A 203 -23.66 2.91 -7.11
CA GLY A 203 -23.54 1.56 -7.65
C GLY A 203 -22.68 0.64 -6.78
N ASN A 204 -22.31 -0.53 -7.32
CA ASN A 204 -21.64 -1.55 -6.52
C ASN A 204 -20.14 -1.24 -6.33
N VAL A 205 -19.60 -1.67 -5.19
CA VAL A 205 -18.18 -1.68 -4.88
C VAL A 205 -17.70 -3.13 -4.90
N GLY A 206 -16.72 -3.43 -5.76
CA GLY A 206 -16.01 -4.71 -5.75
C GLY A 206 -14.86 -4.72 -4.75
N ILE A 207 -14.47 -5.91 -4.31
CA ILE A 207 -13.40 -6.11 -3.33
C ILE A 207 -12.41 -7.10 -3.90
N ILE A 208 -11.15 -6.68 -4.03
CA ILE A 208 -10.01 -7.56 -4.29
C ILE A 208 -9.24 -7.69 -2.99
N HIS A 209 -9.12 -8.93 -2.53
CA HIS A 209 -8.57 -9.26 -1.22
C HIS A 209 -7.40 -10.23 -1.36
N LEU A 210 -6.20 -9.84 -0.93
CA LEU A 210 -5.02 -10.70 -0.91
C LEU A 210 -4.75 -11.13 0.54
N ASP A 211 -4.81 -12.43 0.82
CA ASP A 211 -4.77 -12.99 2.19
C ASP A 211 -4.48 -14.50 2.14
N ARG A 212 -4.03 -15.09 3.24
CA ARG A 212 -4.04 -16.56 3.46
C ARG A 212 -5.38 -17.05 3.99
N HIS A 213 -6.12 -16.19 4.66
CA HIS A 213 -7.34 -16.48 5.38
C HIS A 213 -8.58 -16.01 4.63
N ILE A 214 -9.67 -16.77 4.76
CA ILE A 214 -10.89 -16.47 4.02
C ILE A 214 -11.71 -15.35 4.66
N ASP A 215 -11.65 -15.19 5.97
CA ASP A 215 -12.23 -14.05 6.70
C ASP A 215 -13.72 -13.73 6.41
N THR A 216 -14.46 -14.78 6.05
CA THR A 216 -15.90 -14.77 5.74
C THR A 216 -16.73 -15.47 6.82
N GLN A 217 -16.18 -15.67 8.01
CA GLN A 217 -16.91 -16.25 9.14
C GLN A 217 -18.03 -15.29 9.56
N GLU A 218 -19.20 -15.82 9.92
CA GLU A 218 -20.26 -14.96 10.50
C GLU A 218 -19.91 -14.48 11.91
N LYS A 219 -19.11 -15.30 12.61
CA LYS A 219 -18.59 -15.06 13.95
C LYS A 219 -17.36 -15.93 14.19
N ASP A 220 -16.48 -15.43 15.03
CA ASP A 220 -15.33 -16.17 15.55
C ASP A 220 -14.91 -15.54 16.88
N MET A 221 -15.16 -16.22 17.99
CA MET A 221 -15.21 -15.65 19.35
C MET A 221 -16.31 -14.59 19.55
N ASP A 222 -16.45 -13.63 18.63
CA ASP A 222 -17.47 -12.57 18.59
C ASP A 222 -17.88 -12.26 17.13
N GLU A 223 -18.85 -11.38 16.88
CA GLU A 223 -19.39 -11.17 15.52
C GLU A 223 -18.46 -10.40 14.59
N ILE A 224 -17.76 -9.37 15.05
CA ILE A 224 -17.02 -8.43 14.19
C ILE A 224 -15.50 -8.51 14.36
N MET A 225 -15.00 -9.73 14.57
CA MET A 225 -13.57 -10.02 14.74
C MET A 225 -12.82 -10.00 13.40
N HIS A 226 -11.49 -10.07 13.44
CA HIS A 226 -10.65 -9.94 12.25
C HIS A 226 -10.85 -11.05 11.22
N THR A 227 -11.45 -12.18 11.62
CA THR A 227 -11.79 -13.28 10.70
C THR A 227 -13.22 -13.20 10.14
N CYS A 228 -13.94 -12.11 10.43
CA CYS A 228 -15.32 -11.88 10.02
C CYS A 228 -15.56 -10.67 9.07
N PRO A 229 -14.56 -9.86 8.64
CA PRO A 229 -14.83 -8.58 7.97
C PRO A 229 -15.62 -8.77 6.68
N TRP A 230 -15.33 -9.80 5.89
CA TRP A 230 -15.95 -9.98 4.58
C TRP A 230 -17.39 -10.49 4.66
N PHE A 231 -17.75 -11.19 5.74
CA PHE A 231 -19.15 -11.50 6.00
C PHE A 231 -19.97 -10.22 6.19
N HIS A 232 -19.47 -9.28 6.99
CA HIS A 232 -20.18 -8.03 7.31
C HIS A 232 -20.08 -7.00 6.18
N ALA A 233 -18.92 -6.83 5.57
CA ALA A 233 -18.71 -5.95 4.43
C ALA A 233 -19.66 -6.31 3.28
N THR A 234 -19.86 -7.60 3.01
CA THR A 234 -20.75 -8.02 1.93
C THR A 234 -22.24 -8.01 2.29
N ASN A 235 -22.60 -7.59 3.51
CA ASN A 235 -23.97 -7.23 3.89
C ASN A 235 -24.29 -5.75 3.62
N VAL A 236 -23.29 -4.92 3.30
CA VAL A 236 -23.51 -3.54 2.88
C VAL A 236 -24.24 -3.56 1.52
N PRO A 237 -25.36 -2.81 1.34
CA PRO A 237 -26.27 -3.01 0.21
C PRO A 237 -25.65 -2.98 -1.19
N ASN A 238 -24.59 -2.21 -1.38
CA ASN A 238 -23.88 -2.06 -2.65
C ASN A 238 -22.49 -2.74 -2.65
N CYS A 239 -22.24 -3.69 -1.75
CA CYS A 239 -21.00 -4.49 -1.74
C CYS A 239 -21.33 -5.98 -1.85
N PRO A 240 -21.97 -6.44 -2.94
CA PRO A 240 -22.48 -7.80 -2.99
C PRO A 240 -21.34 -8.84 -2.96
N PRO A 241 -21.54 -10.00 -2.32
CA PRO A 241 -20.51 -11.02 -2.18
C PRO A 241 -20.00 -11.60 -3.51
N VAL A 242 -20.77 -11.49 -4.59
CA VAL A 242 -20.36 -11.91 -5.94
C VAL A 242 -19.27 -11.03 -6.55
N ASN A 243 -19.02 -9.84 -5.98
CA ASN A 243 -17.93 -8.94 -6.35
C ASN A 243 -16.73 -9.02 -5.38
N LEU A 244 -16.73 -9.99 -4.45
CA LEU A 244 -15.58 -10.32 -3.62
C LEU A 244 -14.75 -11.42 -4.28
N VAL A 245 -13.49 -11.11 -4.56
CA VAL A 245 -12.48 -12.07 -5.00
C VAL A 245 -11.30 -12.09 -4.04
N GLN A 246 -10.92 -13.30 -3.64
CA GLN A 246 -9.88 -13.54 -2.65
C GLN A 246 -8.74 -14.32 -3.28
N LEU A 247 -7.52 -13.82 -3.13
CA LEU A 247 -6.32 -14.34 -3.77
C LEU A 247 -5.34 -14.81 -2.73
N GLY A 248 -4.85 -16.03 -2.88
CA GLY A 248 -3.87 -16.63 -1.98
C GLY A 248 -4.49 -17.37 -0.80
N ILE A 249 -5.81 -17.62 -0.79
CA ILE A 249 -6.45 -18.31 0.34
C ILE A 249 -5.96 -19.75 0.42
N GLY A 250 -5.60 -20.22 1.61
CA GLY A 250 -5.27 -21.63 1.81
C GLY A 250 -4.47 -21.89 3.07
N GLY A 251 -4.08 -23.15 3.24
CA GLY A 251 -3.36 -23.59 4.43
C GLY A 251 -4.26 -24.24 5.48
N TRP A 252 -3.67 -24.55 6.63
CA TRP A 252 -4.30 -25.34 7.69
C TRP A 252 -5.16 -24.49 8.63
N GLN A 253 -5.03 -23.17 8.52
CA GLN A 253 -5.66 -22.20 9.42
C GLN A 253 -7.01 -21.70 8.91
N VAL A 254 -7.39 -22.02 7.66
CA VAL A 254 -8.67 -21.59 7.07
C VAL A 254 -9.84 -22.41 7.63
N PRO A 255 -10.83 -21.80 8.32
CA PRO A 255 -11.91 -22.55 8.93
C PRO A 255 -12.99 -22.95 7.92
N ARG A 256 -13.50 -24.17 8.08
CA ARG A 256 -14.56 -24.73 7.22
C ARG A 256 -15.85 -23.91 7.21
N SER A 257 -16.15 -23.18 8.29
CA SER A 257 -17.29 -22.27 8.38
C SER A 257 -17.17 -21.12 7.37
N GLY A 258 -16.02 -20.44 7.34
CA GLY A 258 -15.73 -19.38 6.38
C GLY A 258 -15.90 -19.87 4.93
N ILE A 259 -15.33 -21.03 4.59
CA ILE A 259 -15.49 -21.64 3.26
C ILE A 259 -16.97 -21.88 2.89
N ARG A 260 -17.78 -22.39 3.82
CA ARG A 260 -19.21 -22.63 3.57
C ARG A 260 -19.95 -21.33 3.30
N THR A 261 -19.63 -20.27 4.06
CA THR A 261 -20.23 -18.95 3.92
C THR A 261 -19.82 -18.27 2.61
N GLY A 262 -18.54 -18.26 2.27
CA GLY A 262 -18.07 -17.71 0.99
C GLY A 262 -18.73 -18.42 -0.20
N LYS A 263 -18.77 -19.75 -0.18
CA LYS A 263 -19.42 -20.55 -1.22
C LYS A 263 -20.93 -20.30 -1.32
N SER A 264 -21.66 -20.25 -0.20
CA SER A 264 -23.11 -20.05 -0.22
C SER A 264 -23.51 -18.66 -0.72
N ARG A 265 -22.62 -17.68 -0.55
CA ARG A 265 -22.81 -16.28 -0.96
C ARG A 265 -22.24 -15.97 -2.33
N GLY A 266 -21.42 -16.86 -2.90
CA GLY A 266 -20.89 -16.74 -4.26
C GLY A 266 -19.62 -15.89 -4.37
N SER A 267 -18.81 -15.78 -3.31
CA SER A 267 -17.48 -15.17 -3.42
C SER A 267 -16.54 -16.07 -4.22
N THR A 268 -15.54 -15.45 -4.86
CA THR A 268 -14.53 -16.17 -5.64
C THR A 268 -13.26 -16.32 -4.82
N VAL A 269 -12.67 -17.50 -4.83
CA VAL A 269 -11.44 -17.83 -4.08
C VAL A 269 -10.44 -18.47 -5.04
N LEU A 270 -9.22 -17.94 -5.06
CA LEU A 270 -8.06 -18.52 -5.75
C LEU A 270 -6.99 -18.85 -4.71
N THR A 271 -6.56 -20.11 -4.67
CA THR A 271 -5.50 -20.58 -3.80
C THR A 271 -4.12 -20.22 -4.34
N ILE A 272 -3.06 -20.34 -3.53
CA ILE A 272 -1.68 -20.19 -4.03
C ILE A 272 -1.38 -21.18 -5.15
N ASP A 273 -1.84 -22.43 -5.05
CA ASP A 273 -1.65 -23.44 -6.10
C ASP A 273 -2.38 -23.05 -7.39
N ASP A 274 -3.57 -22.45 -7.31
CA ASP A 274 -4.26 -21.94 -8.51
C ASP A 274 -3.43 -20.83 -9.16
N ILE A 275 -2.86 -19.93 -8.37
CA ILE A 275 -2.08 -18.79 -8.87
C ILE A 275 -0.75 -19.25 -9.48
N GLU A 276 -0.09 -20.25 -8.89
CA GLU A 276 1.11 -20.85 -9.46
C GLU A 276 0.82 -21.50 -10.82
N ASN A 277 -0.31 -22.21 -10.94
CA ASN A 277 -0.71 -22.88 -12.17
C ASN A 277 -1.20 -21.90 -13.27
N LEU A 278 -1.93 -20.85 -12.89
CA LEU A 278 -2.50 -19.87 -13.81
C LEU A 278 -1.49 -18.80 -14.23
N GLY A 279 -0.55 -18.46 -13.35
CA GLY A 279 0.34 -17.33 -13.49
C GLY A 279 -0.30 -16.00 -13.08
N ILE A 280 0.56 -15.03 -12.75
CA ILE A 280 0.18 -13.73 -12.18
C ILE A 280 -0.75 -12.93 -13.10
N GLU A 281 -0.50 -12.93 -14.41
CA GLU A 281 -1.31 -12.20 -15.37
C GLU A 281 -2.75 -12.69 -15.39
N LYS A 282 -2.95 -14.01 -15.46
CA LYS A 282 -4.30 -14.59 -15.53
C LYS A 282 -5.04 -14.48 -14.21
N THR A 283 -4.35 -14.65 -13.09
CA THR A 283 -4.91 -14.39 -11.75
C THR A 283 -5.42 -12.96 -11.62
N THR A 284 -4.62 -11.97 -12.08
CA THR A 284 -5.00 -10.56 -12.03
C THR A 284 -6.21 -10.27 -12.92
N GLU A 285 -6.25 -10.84 -14.13
CA GLU A 285 -7.38 -10.73 -15.05
C GLU A 285 -8.67 -11.25 -14.40
N ILE A 286 -8.65 -12.44 -13.80
CA ILE A 286 -9.81 -13.02 -13.10
C ILE A 286 -10.25 -12.13 -11.93
N ALA A 287 -9.29 -11.62 -11.14
CA ALA A 287 -9.60 -10.75 -10.01
C ALA A 287 -10.33 -9.48 -10.46
N LEU A 288 -9.83 -8.84 -11.52
CA LEU A 288 -10.45 -7.65 -12.11
C LEU A 288 -11.83 -7.96 -12.69
N GLU A 289 -12.00 -9.06 -13.42
CA GLU A 289 -13.29 -9.48 -14.00
C GLU A 289 -14.37 -9.68 -12.92
N VAL A 290 -14.03 -10.33 -11.81
CA VAL A 290 -14.96 -10.57 -10.71
C VAL A 290 -15.29 -9.27 -9.99
N ALA A 291 -14.26 -8.51 -9.58
CA ALA A 291 -14.47 -7.30 -8.79
C ALA A 291 -15.23 -6.22 -9.57
N TRP A 292 -14.92 -6.00 -10.85
CA TRP A 292 -15.54 -4.95 -11.66
C TRP A 292 -16.93 -5.29 -12.22
N LYS A 293 -17.40 -6.53 -12.08
CA LYS A 293 -18.67 -6.97 -12.67
C LYS A 293 -19.87 -6.16 -12.14
N ASN A 294 -20.38 -5.23 -12.94
CA ASN A 294 -21.44 -4.29 -12.54
C ASN A 294 -21.06 -3.44 -11.31
N ALA A 295 -19.77 -3.16 -11.13
CA ALA A 295 -19.26 -2.30 -10.08
C ALA A 295 -18.78 -0.97 -10.66
N ASN A 296 -18.89 0.08 -9.86
CA ASN A 296 -18.46 1.43 -10.19
C ASN A 296 -17.11 1.77 -9.55
N ALA A 297 -16.73 1.00 -8.53
CA ALA A 297 -15.46 1.14 -7.83
C ALA A 297 -14.94 -0.22 -7.38
N VAL A 298 -13.63 -0.31 -7.19
CA VAL A 298 -12.97 -1.46 -6.57
C VAL A 298 -12.14 -0.99 -5.38
N TYR A 299 -12.33 -1.68 -4.26
CA TYR A 299 -11.53 -1.59 -3.05
C TYR A 299 -10.47 -2.69 -3.05
N LEU A 300 -9.24 -2.33 -2.71
CA LEU A 300 -8.11 -3.25 -2.63
C LEU A 300 -7.68 -3.43 -1.17
N SER A 301 -7.89 -4.62 -0.61
CA SER A 301 -7.35 -4.99 0.69
C SER A 301 -6.16 -5.93 0.53
N PHE A 302 -5.05 -5.58 1.17
CA PHE A 302 -3.83 -6.37 1.23
C PHE A 302 -3.51 -6.73 2.66
N ASP A 303 -3.75 -7.99 3.02
CA ASP A 303 -3.24 -8.58 4.24
C ASP A 303 -1.77 -8.93 4.07
N ILE A 304 -0.91 -8.45 4.98
CA ILE A 304 0.52 -8.73 4.90
C ILE A 304 0.83 -10.21 5.14
N ASP A 305 -0.06 -10.94 5.81
CA ASP A 305 0.11 -12.38 6.07
C ASP A 305 -0.11 -13.25 4.82
N SER A 306 -0.66 -12.68 3.74
CA SER A 306 -0.70 -13.28 2.40
C SER A 306 0.70 -13.68 1.89
N ILE A 307 1.72 -12.98 2.38
CA ILE A 307 3.13 -13.20 2.07
C ILE A 307 3.66 -14.34 2.94
N ASP A 308 4.51 -15.19 2.37
CA ASP A 308 5.17 -16.24 3.14
C ASP A 308 5.86 -15.68 4.40
N CYS A 309 5.66 -16.34 5.54
CA CYS A 309 6.17 -15.89 6.84
C CYS A 309 7.70 -15.75 6.92
N GLY A 310 8.46 -16.34 5.98
CA GLY A 310 9.89 -16.10 5.83
C GLY A 310 10.24 -14.68 5.36
N PHE A 311 9.30 -13.96 4.76
CA PHE A 311 9.45 -12.57 4.30
C PHE A 311 8.61 -11.58 5.11
N ALA A 312 7.47 -12.00 5.66
CA ALA A 312 6.58 -11.19 6.49
C ALA A 312 6.38 -11.81 7.89
N PRO A 313 7.44 -11.89 8.74
CA PRO A 313 7.32 -12.48 10.07
C PRO A 313 6.46 -11.65 11.04
N GLY A 314 6.33 -10.34 10.79
CA GLY A 314 5.63 -9.39 11.63
C GLY A 314 4.13 -9.37 11.43
N THR A 315 3.44 -10.48 11.71
CA THR A 315 1.98 -10.59 11.60
C THR A 315 1.36 -11.44 12.73
N GLY A 316 0.06 -11.28 12.94
CA GLY A 316 -0.73 -11.99 13.94
C GLY A 316 -0.83 -13.50 13.67
N TRP A 317 -1.10 -13.88 12.42
CA TRP A 317 -1.35 -15.25 11.99
C TRP A 317 -0.45 -15.65 10.80
N PRO A 318 0.85 -15.88 11.03
CA PRO A 318 1.75 -16.26 9.94
C PRO A 318 1.41 -17.67 9.42
N GLU A 319 1.40 -17.83 8.09
CA GLU A 319 1.27 -19.12 7.41
C GLU A 319 2.43 -19.31 6.42
N SER A 320 2.97 -20.53 6.37
CA SER A 320 4.02 -20.88 5.40
C SER A 320 3.41 -21.28 4.05
N GLY A 321 4.13 -21.02 2.95
CA GLY A 321 3.69 -21.29 1.59
C GLY A 321 2.78 -20.18 1.02
N GLY A 322 2.94 -18.94 1.49
CA GLY A 322 2.28 -17.76 0.94
C GLY A 322 2.97 -17.23 -0.32
N PHE A 323 2.58 -16.04 -0.76
CA PHE A 323 3.20 -15.38 -1.91
C PHE A 323 4.67 -15.08 -1.65
N LEU A 324 5.50 -15.15 -2.70
CA LEU A 324 6.75 -14.41 -2.71
C LEU A 324 6.43 -12.91 -2.83
N PRO A 325 7.19 -12.00 -2.18
CA PRO A 325 6.93 -10.57 -2.25
C PRO A 325 6.78 -10.02 -3.69
N ARG A 326 7.59 -10.53 -4.63
CA ARG A 326 7.55 -10.14 -6.04
C ARG A 326 6.22 -10.48 -6.74
N GLU A 327 5.55 -11.56 -6.31
CA GLU A 327 4.29 -12.03 -6.90
C GLU A 327 3.14 -11.16 -6.43
N ALA A 328 3.04 -10.92 -5.11
CA ALA A 328 2.06 -10.01 -4.55
C ALA A 328 2.21 -8.59 -5.12
N LEU A 329 3.43 -8.04 -5.17
CA LEU A 329 3.68 -6.72 -5.78
C LEU A 329 3.29 -6.69 -7.26
N ALA A 330 3.47 -7.78 -8.01
CA ALA A 330 3.06 -7.85 -9.41
C ALA A 330 1.52 -7.86 -9.55
N ILE A 331 0.80 -8.61 -8.71
CA ILE A 331 -0.67 -8.62 -8.65
C ILE A 331 -1.20 -7.23 -8.28
N LEU A 332 -0.67 -6.62 -7.21
CA LEU A 332 -1.08 -5.28 -6.75
C LEU A 332 -0.91 -4.23 -7.85
N LYS A 333 0.24 -4.22 -8.53
CA LYS A 333 0.46 -3.35 -9.69
C LYS A 333 -0.50 -3.68 -10.83
N GLY A 334 -0.75 -4.96 -11.10
CA GLY A 334 -1.69 -5.40 -12.11
C GLY A 334 -3.11 -4.86 -11.89
N VAL A 335 -3.61 -4.95 -10.65
CA VAL A 335 -4.90 -4.40 -10.23
C VAL A 335 -4.92 -2.87 -10.35
N ALA A 336 -3.87 -2.21 -9.88
CA ALA A 336 -3.75 -0.75 -9.87
C ALA A 336 -3.79 -0.10 -11.27
N LYS A 337 -3.53 -0.86 -12.36
CA LYS A 337 -3.63 -0.35 -13.74
C LYS A 337 -5.05 0.09 -14.11
N GLU A 338 -6.07 -0.56 -13.55
CA GLU A 338 -7.48 -0.19 -13.79
C GLU A 338 -7.98 0.92 -12.84
N GLY A 339 -7.22 1.18 -11.76
CA GLY A 339 -7.57 2.13 -10.71
C GLY A 339 -8.38 1.47 -9.59
N VAL A 340 -8.19 1.97 -8.38
CA VAL A 340 -8.92 1.55 -7.16
C VAL A 340 -9.36 2.79 -6.39
N VAL A 341 -10.49 2.70 -5.68
CA VAL A 341 -11.07 3.86 -4.96
C VAL A 341 -10.38 4.12 -3.62
N ALA A 342 -9.83 3.06 -3.03
CA ALA A 342 -9.09 3.06 -1.78
C ALA A 342 -8.26 1.78 -1.69
N MET A 343 -7.23 1.81 -0.84
CA MET A 343 -6.43 0.64 -0.51
C MET A 343 -6.17 0.60 0.99
N GLU A 344 -6.18 -0.60 1.57
CA GLU A 344 -5.62 -0.84 2.90
C GLU A 344 -4.47 -1.86 2.89
N VAL A 345 -3.56 -1.69 3.84
CA VAL A 345 -2.58 -2.71 4.25
C VAL A 345 -2.78 -3.01 5.71
N VAL A 346 -3.06 -4.26 6.05
CA VAL A 346 -3.43 -4.70 7.41
C VAL A 346 -2.47 -5.75 7.96
N GLU A 347 -2.66 -6.09 9.24
CA GLU A 347 -1.96 -7.14 9.99
C GLU A 347 -0.44 -6.97 10.14
N VAL A 348 0.12 -5.80 9.80
CA VAL A 348 1.50 -5.44 10.17
C VAL A 348 1.62 -5.33 11.69
N SER A 349 2.35 -6.24 12.30
CA SER A 349 2.54 -6.38 13.75
C SER A 349 4.02 -6.19 14.13
N PRO A 350 4.43 -4.96 14.48
CA PRO A 350 5.82 -4.64 14.81
C PRO A 350 6.45 -5.48 15.93
N PRO A 351 5.73 -5.94 16.97
CA PRO A 351 6.32 -6.82 18.00
C PRO A 351 6.87 -8.14 17.46
N TYR A 352 6.46 -8.57 16.27
CA TYR A 352 6.91 -9.79 15.61
C TYR A 352 7.74 -9.51 14.35
N ASP A 353 7.89 -8.25 13.96
CA ASP A 353 8.66 -7.86 12.78
C ASP A 353 10.16 -7.91 13.09
N ILE A 354 10.96 -8.33 12.10
CA ILE A 354 12.41 -8.45 12.23
C ILE A 354 13.06 -7.47 11.27
N SER A 355 13.75 -6.48 11.83
CA SER A 355 14.42 -5.42 11.04
C SER A 355 13.45 -4.64 10.13
N ASP A 356 12.21 -4.45 10.58
CA ASP A 356 11.14 -3.69 9.90
C ASP A 356 10.81 -4.21 8.47
N ILE A 357 11.18 -5.45 8.11
CA ILE A 357 10.99 -5.97 6.74
C ILE A 357 9.52 -6.14 6.36
N THR A 358 8.67 -6.49 7.32
CA THR A 358 7.22 -6.63 7.11
C THR A 358 6.60 -5.26 6.89
N SER A 359 6.96 -4.31 7.76
CA SER A 359 6.53 -2.92 7.66
C SER A 359 7.00 -2.28 6.35
N LEU A 360 8.24 -2.55 5.91
CA LEU A 360 8.80 -2.08 4.64
C LEU A 360 8.04 -2.62 3.44
N LEU A 361 7.64 -3.89 3.48
CA LEU A 361 6.84 -4.50 2.42
C LEU A 361 5.43 -3.88 2.34
N GLY A 362 4.80 -3.62 3.49
CA GLY A 362 3.53 -2.89 3.54
C GLY A 362 3.63 -1.50 2.90
N VAL A 363 4.67 -0.73 3.25
CA VAL A 363 4.91 0.58 2.62
C VAL A 363 5.16 0.43 1.12
N ARG A 364 5.96 -0.57 0.71
CA ARG A 364 6.27 -0.84 -0.70
C ARG A 364 5.00 -1.10 -1.51
N ALA A 365 4.07 -1.89 -0.98
CA ALA A 365 2.80 -2.18 -1.61
C ALA A 365 2.00 -0.90 -1.89
N MET A 366 1.89 0.00 -0.90
CA MET A 366 1.16 1.26 -1.04
C MET A 366 1.76 2.17 -2.11
N VAL A 367 3.08 2.39 -2.09
CA VAL A 367 3.74 3.29 -3.05
C VAL A 367 3.78 2.70 -4.47
N ASP A 368 3.88 1.37 -4.62
CA ASP A 368 3.84 0.73 -5.95
C ASP A 368 2.44 0.83 -6.57
N VAL A 369 1.37 0.72 -5.78
CA VAL A 369 -0.01 0.94 -6.25
C VAL A 369 -0.20 2.39 -6.70
N LEU A 370 0.20 3.37 -5.88
CA LEU A 370 0.11 4.79 -6.26
C LEU A 370 0.91 5.13 -7.52
N ALA A 371 2.16 4.70 -7.59
CA ALA A 371 3.02 4.96 -8.76
C ALA A 371 2.47 4.28 -10.02
N THR A 372 1.86 3.11 -9.89
CA THR A 372 1.17 2.45 -11.01
C THR A 372 -0.07 3.23 -11.44
N MET A 373 -0.91 3.67 -10.51
CA MET A 373 -2.08 4.48 -10.84
C MET A 373 -1.68 5.78 -11.54
N VAL A 374 -0.60 6.45 -11.10
CA VAL A 374 -0.03 7.62 -11.79
C VAL A 374 0.39 7.25 -13.22
N LYS A 375 1.18 6.20 -13.38
CA LYS A 375 1.68 5.74 -14.69
C LYS A 375 0.57 5.46 -15.70
N TYR A 376 -0.61 5.02 -15.23
CA TYR A 376 -1.78 4.72 -16.06
C TYR A 376 -2.88 5.79 -15.99
N ASN A 377 -2.59 6.99 -15.48
CA ASN A 377 -3.51 8.13 -15.38
C ASN A 377 -4.83 7.80 -14.66
N ARG A 378 -4.75 7.02 -13.57
CA ARG A 378 -5.89 6.64 -12.73
C ARG A 378 -6.06 7.52 -11.50
N ILE A 379 -5.08 8.38 -11.20
CA ILE A 379 -5.09 9.31 -10.08
C ILE A 379 -4.28 10.56 -10.41
N GLY A 380 -4.53 11.64 -9.66
CA GLY A 380 -3.84 12.92 -9.74
C GLY A 380 -4.73 14.05 -10.25
N GLY A 381 -4.12 15.19 -10.53
CA GLY A 381 -4.77 16.36 -11.09
C GLY A 381 -4.85 17.56 -10.16
N LYS A 382 -4.60 17.41 -8.85
CA LYS A 382 -4.65 18.54 -7.91
C LYS A 382 -3.36 19.37 -7.84
N ILE A 383 -2.22 18.89 -8.35
CA ILE A 383 -0.97 19.69 -8.45
C ILE A 383 -1.20 21.07 -9.10
N LYS A 384 -2.07 21.15 -10.11
CA LYS A 384 -2.41 22.42 -10.79
C LYS A 384 -3.21 23.39 -9.92
N ASN A 385 -3.97 22.88 -8.94
CA ASN A 385 -4.85 23.68 -8.08
C ASN A 385 -4.17 24.10 -6.77
N PHE A 386 -3.05 23.48 -6.41
CA PHE A 386 -2.36 23.73 -5.14
C PHE A 386 -1.39 24.91 -5.21
N SER A 387 -1.00 25.33 -6.41
CA SER A 387 -0.17 26.51 -6.64
C SER A 387 -0.87 27.84 -6.40
N ASP A 388 -2.18 27.84 -6.17
CA ASP A 388 -3.01 29.05 -6.08
C ASP A 388 -3.29 29.52 -4.63
N ASN A 389 -2.65 28.91 -3.62
CA ASN A 389 -2.83 29.26 -2.20
C ASN A 389 -1.54 29.71 -1.50
#